data_AF-A0A259DT60-F1
#
_entry.id   AF-A0A259DT60-F1
#
_cell.length_a   1.000
_cell.length_b   1.000
_cell.length_c   1.000
_cell.angle_alpha   90.00
_cell.angle_beta   90.00
_cell.angle_gamma   90.00
#
_symmetry.space_group_name_H-M   'P 1'
#
loop_
_entity.id
_entity.type
_entity.pdbx_description
1 polymer ?
#
loop_
_entity_poly.entity_id
_entity_poly.type
_entity_poly.pdbx_seq_one_letter_code
_entity_poly.pdbx_strand_id
1 'polypeptide(L)'
;MNALTGTLQPADADEAAFGLGELFYSRTDLRGVIRTGNTVFQRVSGFTWAELLSAPHRLVRHPDTPRAVFNILWQTIQRGEPVVAYIKNKCANGAHYWVLATVL
;
A
#
# COMPACT_ATOMS: atom_id res chain seq x y z
N MET A 1 11.44 -14.35 32.82
CA MET A 1 10.40 -13.69 32.00
C MET A 1 10.93 -12.32 31.62
N ASN A 2 11.70 -12.23 30.52
CA ASN A 2 12.18 -10.95 30.02
C ASN A 2 11.26 -10.51 28.89
N ALA A 3 10.50 -9.45 29.14
CA ALA A 3 9.74 -8.78 28.12
C ALA A 3 10.71 -8.28 27.05
N LEU A 4 10.46 -8.68 25.80
CA LEU A 4 11.07 -8.10 24.62
C LEU A 4 10.52 -6.67 24.45
N THR A 5 11.03 -5.72 25.24
CA THR A 5 10.94 -4.30 24.91
C THR A 5 11.88 -4.03 23.75
N GLY A 6 11.48 -4.49 22.56
CA GLY A 6 12.00 -3.96 21.31
C GLY A 6 11.55 -2.51 21.25
N THR A 7 12.46 -1.58 21.48
CA THR A 7 12.24 -0.16 21.21
C THR A 7 11.96 -0.06 19.71
N LEU A 8 10.70 0.13 19.32
CA LEU A 8 10.38 0.52 17.95
C LEU A 8 11.13 1.83 17.71
N GLN A 9 12.10 1.77 16.79
CA GLN A 9 12.78 2.94 16.24
C GLN A 9 11.70 3.97 15.87
N PRO A 10 11.90 5.28 16.12
CA PRO A 10 10.90 6.26 15.74
C PRO A 10 10.58 6.04 14.26
N ALA A 11 9.28 5.94 13.95
CA ALA A 11 8.79 5.93 12.59
C ALA A 11 9.57 7.00 11.82
N ASP A 12 10.07 6.66 10.62
CA ASP A 12 10.72 7.65 9.75
C ASP A 12 9.88 8.94 9.81
N ALA A 13 10.51 10.11 9.94
CA ALA A 13 9.78 11.37 10.17
C ALA A 13 8.68 11.64 9.12
N ASP A 14 8.75 10.93 7.98
CA ASP A 14 7.84 10.97 6.85
C ASP A 14 6.96 9.70 6.72
N GLU A 15 6.79 8.86 7.74
CA GLU A 15 5.87 7.70 7.71
C GLU A 15 4.47 8.07 8.19
N ALA A 16 3.46 7.74 7.40
CA ALA A 16 2.06 8.02 7.71
C ALA A 16 1.55 7.09 8.83
N ALA A 17 0.86 7.69 9.81
CA ALA A 17 0.31 6.96 10.94
C ALA A 17 -0.76 5.94 10.51
N PHE A 18 -0.50 4.68 10.83
CA PHE A 18 -1.36 3.54 10.52
C PHE A 18 -1.39 2.56 11.69
N GLY A 19 -2.59 2.27 12.20
CA GLY A 19 -2.75 1.38 13.35
C GLY A 19 -2.62 -0.09 12.96
N LEU A 20 -2.05 -0.91 13.86
CA LEU A 20 -1.91 -2.37 13.65
C LEU A 20 -3.23 -3.11 13.38
N GLY A 21 -4.36 -2.58 13.90
CA GLY A 21 -5.69 -3.16 13.71
C GLY A 21 -6.47 -2.59 12.52
N GLU A 22 -5.90 -1.64 11.78
CA GLU A 22 -6.58 -1.04 10.66
C GLU A 22 -6.40 -1.90 9.40
N LEU A 23 -7.50 -2.24 8.75
CA LEU A 23 -7.45 -2.89 7.44
C LEU A 23 -7.41 -1.81 6.36
N PHE A 24 -6.47 -1.92 5.45
CA PHE A 24 -6.36 -1.07 4.28
C PHE A 24 -6.74 -1.88 3.03
N TYR A 25 -7.62 -1.38 2.17
CA TYR A 25 -7.84 -2.00 0.87
C TYR A 25 -8.20 -1.01 -0.24
N SER A 26 -7.87 -1.42 -1.46
CA SER A 26 -8.40 -0.89 -2.71
C SER A 26 -8.81 -2.06 -3.61
N ARG A 27 -9.73 -1.82 -4.53
CA ARG A 27 -10.06 -2.76 -5.61
C ARG A 27 -9.83 -2.05 -6.93
N THR A 28 -9.16 -2.74 -7.85
CA THR A 28 -8.90 -2.24 -9.19
C THR A 28 -9.65 -3.06 -10.23
N ASP A 29 -9.75 -2.53 -11.45
CA ASP A 29 -10.01 -3.38 -12.61
C ASP A 29 -8.73 -4.13 -13.05
N LEU A 30 -8.85 -4.92 -14.12
CA LEU A 30 -7.76 -5.69 -14.70
C LEU A 30 -6.60 -4.84 -15.27
N ARG A 31 -6.81 -3.53 -15.43
CA ARG A 31 -5.78 -2.57 -15.87
C ARG A 31 -5.11 -1.88 -14.69
N GLY A 32 -5.49 -2.23 -13.46
CA GLY A 32 -4.98 -1.59 -12.24
C GLY A 32 -5.60 -0.21 -11.98
N VAL A 33 -6.75 0.10 -12.57
CA VAL A 33 -7.49 1.35 -12.30
C VAL A 33 -8.35 1.18 -11.06
N ILE A 34 -8.19 2.08 -10.07
CA ILE A 34 -8.91 2.03 -8.80
C ILE A 34 -10.41 2.26 -9.04
N ARG A 35 -11.22 1.32 -8.56
CA ARG A 35 -12.68 1.38 -8.60
C ARG A 35 -13.30 1.74 -7.26
N THR A 36 -12.63 1.37 -6.17
CA THR A 36 -13.10 1.59 -4.80
C THR A 36 -11.97 1.30 -3.81
N GLY A 37 -12.13 1.74 -2.58
CA GLY A 37 -11.30 1.40 -1.43
C GLY A 37 -12.07 1.75 -0.15
N ASN A 38 -11.40 1.68 0.99
CA ASN A 38 -11.98 2.14 2.24
C ASN A 38 -11.44 3.51 2.69
N THR A 39 -12.07 4.05 3.73
CA THR A 39 -11.68 5.33 4.36
C THR A 39 -10.27 5.28 4.92
N VAL A 40 -9.79 4.11 5.35
CA VAL A 40 -8.41 3.90 5.81
C VAL A 40 -7.42 4.14 4.67
N PHE A 41 -7.67 3.55 3.49
CA PHE A 41 -6.85 3.82 2.29
C PHE A 41 -6.80 5.30 1.95
N GLN A 42 -7.96 5.95 1.90
CA GLN A 42 -8.04 7.39 1.62
C GLN A 42 -7.23 8.21 2.64
N ARG A 43 -7.46 7.98 3.94
CA ARG A 43 -6.82 8.72 5.03
C ARG A 43 -5.30 8.53 5.04
N VAL A 44 -4.83 7.29 4.94
CA VAL A 44 -3.39 6.98 5.00
C VAL A 44 -2.66 7.48 3.75
N SER A 45 -3.26 7.31 2.57
CA SER A 45 -2.65 7.77 1.31
C SER A 45 -2.69 9.30 1.15
N GLY A 46 -3.60 9.99 1.84
CA GLY A 46 -3.75 11.44 1.79
C GLY A 46 -4.36 11.98 0.48
N PHE A 47 -4.79 11.11 -0.43
CA PHE A 47 -5.50 11.50 -1.65
C PHE A 47 -7.00 11.62 -1.41
N THR A 48 -7.65 12.54 -2.10
CA THR A 48 -9.11 12.64 -2.11
C THR A 48 -9.74 11.51 -2.93
N TRP A 49 -11.01 11.19 -2.70
CA TRP A 49 -11.73 10.22 -3.55
C TRP A 49 -11.77 10.64 -5.02
N ALA A 50 -11.83 11.94 -5.31
CA ALA A 50 -11.80 12.44 -6.67
C ALA A 50 -10.46 12.14 -7.37
N GLU A 51 -9.35 12.13 -6.63
CA GLU A 51 -8.03 11.76 -7.16
C GLU A 51 -7.81 10.26 -7.19
N LEU A 52 -8.41 9.50 -6.28
CA LEU A 52 -8.26 8.05 -6.19
C LEU A 52 -9.12 7.32 -7.22
N LEU A 53 -10.39 7.68 -7.36
CA LEU A 53 -11.31 6.97 -8.23
C LEU A 53 -10.95 7.18 -9.69
N SER A 54 -10.87 6.09 -10.44
CA SER A 54 -10.42 6.06 -11.85
C SER A 54 -8.94 6.39 -12.06
N ALA A 55 -8.15 6.59 -11.00
CA ALA A 55 -6.70 6.70 -11.11
C ALA A 55 -6.05 5.30 -11.18
N PRO A 56 -4.90 5.17 -11.87
CA PRO A 56 -4.13 3.94 -11.82
C PRO A 56 -3.53 3.74 -10.42
N HIS A 57 -3.51 2.52 -9.91
CA HIS A 57 -2.96 2.19 -8.59
C HIS A 57 -1.47 2.56 -8.44
N ARG A 58 -0.76 2.77 -9.55
CA ARG A 58 0.60 3.34 -9.54
C ARG A 58 0.67 4.74 -8.92
N LEU A 59 -0.45 5.44 -8.74
CA LEU A 59 -0.54 6.76 -8.08
C LEU A 59 0.15 6.73 -6.71
N VAL A 60 -0.06 5.67 -5.94
CA VAL A 60 0.52 5.50 -4.59
C VAL A 60 1.86 4.75 -4.60
N ARG A 61 2.41 4.42 -5.78
CA ARG A 61 3.68 3.69 -5.85
C ARG A 61 4.83 4.57 -5.37
N HIS A 62 5.61 4.03 -4.43
CA HIS A 62 6.87 4.65 -4.03
C HIS A 62 8.00 4.29 -5.03
N PRO A 63 8.92 5.22 -5.37
CA PRO A 63 10.06 4.93 -6.24
C PRO A 63 10.99 3.86 -5.67
N ASP A 64 11.17 3.82 -4.35
CA ASP A 64 12.00 2.80 -3.67
C ASP A 64 11.47 1.37 -3.84
N THR A 65 10.18 1.16 -4.13
CA THR A 65 9.67 -0.20 -4.37
C THR A 65 10.21 -0.71 -5.72
N PRO A 66 11.05 -1.77 -5.72
CA PRO A 66 11.71 -2.22 -6.94
C PRO A 66 10.72 -2.62 -8.02
N ARG A 67 11.06 -2.33 -9.28
CA ARG A 67 10.23 -2.74 -10.44
C ARG A 67 9.99 -4.25 -10.49
N ALA A 68 10.95 -5.04 -10.01
CA ALA A 68 10.86 -6.49 -9.95
C ALA A 68 9.69 -6.98 -9.07
N VAL A 69 9.40 -6.30 -7.95
CA VAL A 69 8.28 -6.65 -7.06
C VAL A 69 6.96 -6.56 -7.82
N PHE A 70 6.74 -5.47 -8.56
CA PHE A 70 5.53 -5.33 -9.37
C PHE A 70 5.48 -6.31 -10.54
N ASN A 71 6.62 -6.65 -11.14
CA ASN A 71 6.65 -7.65 -12.20
C ASN A 71 6.18 -9.02 -11.69
N ILE A 72 6.71 -9.47 -10.54
CA ILE A 72 6.31 -10.72 -9.89
C ILE A 72 4.82 -10.67 -9.51
N LEU A 73 4.37 -9.56 -8.94
CA LEU A 73 2.96 -9.35 -8.58
C LEU A 73 2.05 -9.55 -9.80
N TRP A 74 2.30 -8.82 -10.90
CA TRP A 74 1.47 -8.88 -12.10
C TRP A 74 1.50 -10.27 -12.75
N GLN A 75 2.68 -10.87 -12.87
CA GLN A 75 2.81 -12.22 -13.41
C GLN A 75 2.04 -13.25 -12.57
N THR A 76 1.99 -13.08 -11.25
CA THR A 76 1.33 -14.03 -10.34
C THR A 76 -0.18 -13.92 -10.41
N ILE A 77 -0.74 -12.70 -10.30
CA ILE A 77 -2.20 -12.52 -10.38
C ILE A 77 -2.75 -12.82 -11.79
N GLN A 78 -1.96 -12.63 -12.84
CA GLN A 78 -2.35 -13.02 -14.20
C GLN A 78 -2.43 -14.54 -14.39
N ARG A 79 -1.77 -15.33 -13.55
CA ARG A 79 -1.94 -16.79 -13.49
C ARG A 79 -3.16 -17.22 -12.66
N GLY A 80 -3.89 -16.28 -12.05
CA GLY A 80 -4.97 -16.56 -11.11
C GLY A 80 -4.45 -17.03 -9.74
N GLU A 81 -3.18 -16.74 -9.43
CA GLU A 81 -2.57 -17.08 -8.14
C GLU A 81 -2.53 -15.85 -7.23
N PRO A 82 -2.79 -16.00 -5.92
CA PRO A 82 -2.63 -14.91 -4.98
C PRO A 82 -1.16 -14.57 -4.78
N VAL A 83 -0.87 -13.31 -4.47
CA VAL A 83 0.48 -12.85 -4.13
C VAL A 83 0.47 -12.03 -2.86
N VAL A 84 1.47 -12.27 -2.02
CA VAL A 84 1.73 -11.49 -0.80
C VAL A 84 3.10 -10.82 -0.95
N ALA A 85 3.16 -9.50 -0.78
CA ALA A 85 4.39 -8.73 -0.91
C ALA A 85 4.45 -7.55 0.05
N TYR A 86 5.63 -7.27 0.59
CA TYR A 86 5.90 -6.00 1.26
C TYR A 86 6.10 -4.90 0.22
N ILE A 87 5.30 -3.84 0.32
CA ILE A 87 5.30 -2.72 -0.63
C ILE A 87 5.36 -1.39 0.13
N LYS A 88 6.33 -0.55 -0.23
CA LYS A 88 6.35 0.86 0.17
C LYS A 88 5.48 1.65 -0.79
N ASN A 89 4.56 2.43 -0.24
CA ASN A 89 3.71 3.35 -0.97
C ASN A 89 3.97 4.78 -0.52
N LYS A 90 3.68 5.74 -1.39
CA LYS A 90 3.78 7.17 -1.10
C LYS A 90 2.40 7.77 -0.79
N CYS A 91 2.39 8.81 0.01
CA CYS A 91 1.26 9.66 0.28
C CYS A 91 1.26 10.89 -0.66
N ALA A 92 0.11 11.57 -0.75
CA ALA A 92 -0.03 12.80 -1.54
C ALA A 92 0.91 13.92 -1.08
N ASN A 93 1.20 13.99 0.23
CA ASN A 93 2.06 15.00 0.85
C ASN A 93 3.56 14.66 0.83
N GLY A 94 3.96 13.57 0.16
CA GLY A 94 5.37 13.13 0.10
C GLY A 94 5.80 12.16 1.21
N ALA A 95 4.96 11.94 2.23
CA ALA A 95 5.15 10.88 3.21
C ALA A 95 5.04 9.48 2.56
N HIS A 96 5.23 8.43 3.34
CA HIS A 96 5.12 7.05 2.88
C HIS A 96 4.46 6.13 3.90
N TYR A 97 4.08 4.93 3.48
CA TYR A 97 3.60 3.88 4.36
C TYR A 97 3.96 2.51 3.79
N TRP A 98 4.16 1.54 4.68
CA TRP A 98 4.39 0.15 4.32
C TRP A 98 3.11 -0.66 4.43
N VAL A 99 2.93 -1.60 3.50
CA VAL A 99 1.88 -2.62 3.56
C VAL A 99 2.47 -4.00 3.33
N LEU A 100 1.92 -4.99 4.04
CA LEU A 100 1.95 -6.37 3.57
C LEU A 100 0.73 -6.58 2.67
N ALA A 101 0.90 -6.30 1.38
CA ALA A 101 -0.18 -6.38 0.41
C ALA A 101 -0.49 -7.83 0.06
N THR A 102 -1.75 -8.23 0.24
CA THR A 102 -2.30 -9.46 -0.35
C THR A 102 -3.12 -9.06 -1.57
N VAL A 103 -2.75 -9.55 -2.75
CA VAL A 103 -3.44 -9.28 -4.02
C VAL A 103 -3.96 -10.59 -4.57
N LEU A 104 -5.21 -10.56 -5.04
CA LEU A 104 -6.01 -11.69 -5.51
C LEU A 104 -6.45 -11.45 -6.95
#